data_AF-A0A812PWI8-F1
#
_entry.id   AF-A0A812PWI8-F1
#
_cell.length_a   1.000
_cell.length_b   1.000
_cell.length_c   1.000
_cell.angle_alpha   90.00
_cell.angle_beta   90.00
_cell.angle_gamma   90.00
#
_symmetry.space_group_name_H-M   'P 1'
#
loop_
_entity.id
_entity.type
_entity.pdbx_description
1 polymer ?
#
loop_
_entity_poly.entity_id
_entity_poly.type
_entity_poly.pdbx_seq_one_letter_code
_entity_poly.pdbx_strand_id
1 'polypeptide(L)'
;MERPLMHNTGVYQPEDYYEEPPPPPPPRPVQGVQEHEIDAEEERAVHISLWVCSPHFAPESIDVAVAFPLDIQHMYDIVLDSVDGMGQNWLTHTMVTTPQISEDYVSVILAPPWVLMSGRYIVLIDARGVDQNLGAVYWEGPVTRRRVLRALDGRPADDWEVYAFGALVPLGHDEAVDPIQAGVLQVRHRGEPAEWASEADLRLVDPARWNPRAPHPEVQRGRFIEFQAEEDRFLHAVDRNAARTPIQIACNELQRDSTTTWLRAPTDRPRHLCHFGQCVHTIVAVVSEIRHPTARYNAVIMDLRGVGLWPQWVAIEGNMMNPGEYVDGLHIPYPEGYSVVVLGGRKADDGIHLHVRDGELLEEEDSDSSDDPMDDEEDNSDGEDALPNSSDLSPGSPPRGPGPFGPPPPVPVHYDRSRSPRRREHCGLAQNKILELYEHLPPATHNIAEELIELPHRPDDIATTFRVWPSDWLGFDTGSLDLKEVTKTALHGLPHWSQLLQARGNGDKLTAHLYVDGSHYEKPGKRALVLP
;
A
#
# COMPACT_ATOMS: atom_id res chain seq x y z
N MET A 1 15.37 35.71 45.70
CA MET A 1 14.75 34.65 46.51
C MET A 1 14.89 33.35 45.73
N GLU A 2 15.99 32.65 45.99
CA GLU A 2 16.35 31.38 45.37
C GLU A 2 15.78 30.23 46.21
N ARG A 3 15.21 29.22 45.56
CA ARG A 3 15.02 27.90 46.18
C ARG A 3 15.81 26.89 45.35
N PRO A 4 16.76 26.14 45.94
CA PRO A 4 17.49 25.11 45.22
C PRO A 4 16.61 23.86 45.03
N LEU A 5 16.82 23.18 43.91
CA LEU A 5 16.24 21.88 43.58
C LEU A 5 16.62 20.85 44.66
N MET A 6 15.61 20.28 45.32
CA MET A 6 15.79 19.15 46.23
C MET A 6 16.02 17.87 45.42
N HIS A 7 17.22 17.29 45.53
CA HIS A 7 17.50 15.94 45.08
C HIS A 7 16.80 14.94 46.02
N ASN A 8 15.91 14.14 45.46
CA ASN A 8 15.21 13.08 46.15
C ASN A 8 16.20 11.92 46.38
N THR A 9 16.65 11.71 47.62
CA THR A 9 17.58 10.63 48.01
C THR A 9 16.86 9.42 48.61
N GLY A 10 15.55 9.30 48.40
CA GLY A 10 14.79 8.13 48.81
C GLY A 10 15.17 6.91 47.98
N VAL A 11 15.83 5.93 48.58
CA VAL A 11 15.94 4.59 48.02
C VAL A 11 14.52 4.01 47.99
N TYR A 12 13.96 3.84 46.79
CA TYR A 12 12.70 3.16 46.59
C TYR A 12 12.86 1.71 47.06
N GLN A 13 12.27 1.36 48.21
CA GLN A 13 12.10 -0.04 48.57
C GLN A 13 10.99 -0.59 47.68
N PRO A 14 11.25 -1.59 46.83
CA PRO A 14 10.20 -2.21 46.04
C PRO A 14 9.14 -2.77 46.98
N GLU A 15 7.87 -2.49 46.68
CA GLU A 15 6.75 -3.10 47.39
C GLU A 15 6.85 -4.63 47.25
N ASP A 16 6.78 -5.31 48.38
CA ASP A 16 6.88 -6.76 48.48
C ASP A 16 5.54 -7.37 48.05
N TYR A 17 5.38 -7.59 46.74
CA TYR A 17 4.17 -8.17 46.13
C TYR A 17 4.04 -9.70 46.35
N TYR A 18 4.58 -10.24 47.44
CA TYR A 18 4.26 -11.60 47.87
C TYR A 18 2.92 -11.60 48.63
N GLU A 19 1.83 -11.42 47.89
CA GLU A 19 0.55 -11.97 48.33
C GLU A 19 0.65 -13.49 48.20
N GLU A 20 0.56 -14.21 49.32
CA GLU A 20 0.38 -15.67 49.29
C GLU A 20 -0.84 -15.96 48.39
N PRO A 21 -0.68 -16.78 47.34
CA PRO A 21 -1.78 -17.08 46.43
C PRO A 21 -2.93 -17.67 47.25
N PRO A 22 -4.18 -17.18 47.07
CA PRO A 22 -5.31 -17.70 47.81
C PRO A 22 -5.40 -19.22 47.58
N PRO A 23 -5.78 -19.99 48.61
CA PRO A 23 -5.85 -21.44 48.51
C PRO A 23 -6.71 -21.82 47.29
N PRO A 24 -6.28 -22.82 46.50
CA PRO A 24 -6.95 -23.17 45.26
C PRO A 24 -8.42 -23.45 45.54
N PRO A 25 -9.35 -22.84 44.78
CA PRO A 25 -10.76 -23.10 44.96
C PRO A 25 -11.03 -24.61 44.81
N PRO A 26 -11.99 -25.17 45.56
CA PRO A 26 -12.35 -26.57 45.43
C PRO A 26 -12.63 -26.89 43.96
N PRO A 27 -12.15 -28.03 43.43
CA PRO A 27 -12.30 -28.36 42.02
C PRO A 27 -13.77 -28.31 41.67
N ARG A 28 -14.14 -27.35 40.81
CA ARG A 28 -15.48 -27.31 40.23
C ARG A 28 -15.66 -28.64 39.50
N PRO A 29 -16.78 -29.35 39.66
CA PRO A 29 -17.07 -30.50 38.82
C PRO A 29 -16.92 -30.03 37.38
N VAL A 30 -15.95 -30.61 36.68
CA VAL A 30 -15.68 -30.35 35.27
C VAL A 30 -16.96 -30.75 34.55
N GLN A 31 -17.84 -29.78 34.31
CA GLN A 31 -18.89 -29.93 33.32
C GLN A 31 -18.15 -30.29 32.06
N GLY A 32 -18.36 -31.52 31.60
CA GLY A 32 -17.56 -32.15 30.55
C GLY A 32 -17.20 -31.12 29.51
N VAL A 33 -15.92 -30.72 29.53
CA VAL A 33 -15.30 -30.08 28.40
C VAL A 33 -15.61 -31.07 27.30
N GLN A 34 -16.47 -30.68 26.35
CA GLN A 34 -16.51 -31.36 25.08
C GLN A 34 -15.08 -31.24 24.58
N GLU A 35 -14.29 -32.28 24.83
CA GLU A 35 -13.13 -32.59 24.03
C GLU A 35 -13.72 -32.64 22.63
N HIS A 36 -13.62 -31.52 21.92
CA HIS A 36 -13.70 -31.55 20.48
C HIS A 36 -12.60 -32.52 20.10
N GLU A 37 -12.98 -33.77 19.82
CA GLU A 37 -12.12 -34.73 19.14
C GLU A 37 -11.63 -33.98 17.91
N ILE A 38 -10.39 -33.49 17.99
CA ILE A 38 -9.65 -32.98 16.84
C ILE A 38 -9.64 -34.16 15.90
N ASP A 39 -10.39 -34.04 14.81
CA ASP A 39 -10.58 -35.12 13.86
C ASP A 39 -9.18 -35.54 13.41
N ALA A 40 -8.82 -36.81 13.58
CA ALA A 40 -7.49 -37.28 13.18
C ALA A 40 -7.29 -37.19 11.65
N GLU A 41 -8.37 -36.92 10.92
CA GLU A 41 -8.41 -36.59 9.49
C GLU A 41 -8.35 -35.07 9.20
N GLU A 42 -8.38 -34.19 10.21
CA GLU A 42 -8.18 -32.74 10.04
C GLU A 42 -6.77 -32.52 9.50
N GLU A 43 -6.70 -32.12 8.23
CA GLU A 43 -5.48 -31.94 7.45
C GLU A 43 -4.42 -31.24 8.31
N ARG A 44 -3.29 -31.92 8.56
CA ARG A 44 -2.23 -31.41 9.42
C ARG A 44 -1.88 -29.99 8.99
N ALA A 45 -2.19 -29.02 9.84
CA ALA A 45 -1.82 -27.65 9.60
C ALA A 45 -0.29 -27.58 9.41
N VAL A 46 0.13 -27.05 8.28
CA VAL A 46 1.54 -26.87 7.93
C VAL A 46 1.89 -25.43 8.25
N HIS A 47 2.98 -25.24 8.98
CA HIS A 47 3.55 -23.91 9.22
C HIS A 47 4.18 -23.39 7.93
N ILE A 48 3.69 -22.27 7.45
CA ILE A 48 4.27 -21.52 6.34
C ILE A 48 4.86 -20.22 6.85
N SER A 49 5.93 -19.79 6.19
CA SER A 49 6.59 -18.53 6.51
C SER A 49 6.45 -17.54 5.37
N LEU A 50 6.05 -16.32 5.69
CA LEU A 50 5.83 -15.23 4.74
C LEU A 50 6.73 -14.06 5.12
N TRP A 51 7.43 -13.50 4.14
CA TRP A 51 8.16 -12.25 4.29
C TRP A 51 7.38 -11.13 3.61
N VAL A 52 6.87 -10.20 4.40
CA VAL A 52 6.00 -9.11 3.94
C VAL A 52 6.77 -7.81 3.97
N CYS A 53 6.64 -7.00 2.91
CA CYS A 53 7.22 -5.67 2.86
C CYS A 53 6.26 -4.66 2.24
N SER A 54 6.49 -3.38 2.50
CA SER A 54 5.81 -2.28 1.81
C SER A 54 6.81 -1.13 1.65
N PRO A 55 6.73 -0.32 0.58
CA PRO A 55 7.60 0.84 0.46
C PRO A 55 7.56 1.71 1.71
N HIS A 56 8.74 2.04 2.23
CA HIS A 56 8.91 2.89 3.41
C HIS A 56 8.53 2.26 4.77
N PHE A 57 8.15 0.98 4.79
CA PHE A 57 7.89 0.22 6.01
C PHE A 57 8.96 -0.82 6.27
N ALA A 58 9.24 -1.07 7.55
CA ALA A 58 10.08 -2.18 7.98
C ALA A 58 9.39 -3.49 7.60
N PRO A 59 10.08 -4.43 6.93
CA PRO A 59 9.48 -5.70 6.58
C PRO A 59 9.14 -6.53 7.82
N GLU A 60 8.12 -7.36 7.69
CA GLU A 60 7.64 -8.27 8.72
C GLU A 60 7.79 -9.72 8.26
N SER A 61 7.99 -10.62 9.23
CA SER A 61 8.05 -12.05 9.00
C SER A 61 6.91 -12.71 9.75
N ILE A 62 6.05 -13.42 9.03
CA ILE A 62 4.84 -14.03 9.54
C ILE A 62 5.01 -15.55 9.46
N ASP A 63 4.74 -16.25 10.56
CA ASP A 63 4.69 -17.72 10.62
C ASP A 63 3.28 -18.12 11.06
N VAL A 64 2.59 -18.85 10.20
CA VAL A 64 1.17 -19.21 10.36
C VAL A 64 0.95 -20.66 9.98
N ALA A 65 0.10 -21.35 10.76
CA ALA A 65 -0.30 -22.72 10.49
C ALA A 65 -1.53 -22.75 9.58
N VAL A 66 -1.42 -23.36 8.40
CA VAL A 66 -2.46 -23.36 7.37
C VAL A 66 -2.73 -24.78 6.84
N ALA A 67 -3.97 -25.02 6.41
CA ALA A 67 -4.32 -26.25 5.70
C ALA A 67 -3.91 -26.18 4.22
N PHE A 68 -3.60 -27.32 3.61
CA PHE A 68 -3.19 -27.43 2.21
C PHE A 68 -4.19 -28.24 1.40
N PRO A 69 -4.44 -27.90 0.12
CA PRO A 69 -3.72 -26.89 -0.68
C PRO A 69 -4.12 -25.46 -0.34
N LEU A 70 -3.13 -24.54 -0.38
CA LEU A 70 -3.37 -23.12 -0.13
C LEU A 70 -3.63 -22.42 -1.47
N ASP A 71 -4.69 -21.62 -1.55
CA ASP A 71 -4.91 -20.74 -2.70
C ASP A 71 -4.31 -19.34 -2.43
N ILE A 72 -3.87 -18.68 -3.50
CA ILE A 72 -3.15 -17.39 -3.37
C ILE A 72 -4.01 -16.29 -2.73
N GLN A 73 -5.33 -16.33 -2.92
CA GLN A 73 -6.25 -15.36 -2.31
C GLN A 73 -6.36 -15.60 -0.81
N HIS A 74 -6.45 -16.86 -0.39
CA HIS A 74 -6.44 -17.20 1.03
C HIS A 74 -5.11 -16.81 1.71
N MET A 75 -3.98 -16.96 1.01
CA MET A 75 -2.70 -16.45 1.51
C MET A 75 -2.72 -14.92 1.65
N TYR A 76 -3.33 -14.20 0.71
CA TYR A 76 -3.48 -12.75 0.81
C TYR A 76 -4.34 -12.32 2.00
N ASP A 77 -5.47 -12.99 2.22
CA ASP A 77 -6.32 -12.77 3.40
C ASP A 77 -5.50 -12.98 4.69
N ILE A 78 -4.73 -14.08 4.76
CA ILE A 78 -3.86 -14.38 5.90
C ILE A 78 -2.83 -13.28 6.13
N VAL A 79 -2.21 -12.73 5.08
CA VAL A 79 -1.26 -11.62 5.20
C VAL A 79 -1.95 -10.40 5.78
N LEU A 80 -3.10 -10.00 5.24
CA LEU A 80 -3.84 -8.84 5.72
C LEU A 80 -4.30 -9.00 7.18
N ASP A 81 -4.70 -10.21 7.58
CA ASP A 81 -5.15 -10.51 8.94
C ASP A 81 -4.00 -10.64 9.95
N SER A 82 -2.76 -10.89 9.48
CA SER A 82 -1.62 -11.23 10.36
C SER A 82 -0.58 -10.11 10.49
N VAL A 83 -0.57 -9.12 9.61
CA VAL A 83 0.37 -7.98 9.67
C VAL A 83 -0.04 -7.02 10.79
N ASP A 84 0.90 -6.69 11.67
CA ASP A 84 0.66 -5.82 12.83
C ASP A 84 1.46 -4.52 12.72
N GLY A 85 2.73 -4.60 12.33
CA GLY A 85 3.64 -3.45 12.30
C GLY A 85 3.38 -2.45 11.18
N MET A 86 2.93 -2.91 10.01
CA MET A 86 2.59 -2.01 8.90
C MET A 86 1.26 -1.27 9.14
N GLY A 87 0.43 -1.76 10.08
CA GLY A 87 -0.55 -1.03 10.92
C GLY A 87 -1.50 -0.02 10.27
N GLN A 88 -1.57 0.02 8.94
CA GLN A 88 -2.19 1.08 8.18
C GLN A 88 -3.35 0.50 7.38
N ASN A 89 -4.54 1.01 7.65
CA ASN A 89 -5.80 0.47 7.13
C ASN A 89 -5.89 0.58 5.60
N TRP A 90 -5.09 1.46 4.99
CA TRP A 90 -5.03 1.69 3.55
C TRP A 90 -4.08 0.72 2.81
N LEU A 91 -3.26 -0.08 3.50
CA LEU A 91 -2.39 -1.10 2.88
C LEU A 91 -3.15 -2.41 2.59
N THR A 92 -4.15 -2.33 1.71
CA THR A 92 -5.09 -3.45 1.46
C THR A 92 -4.77 -4.28 0.22
N HIS A 93 -3.85 -3.83 -0.65
CA HIS A 93 -3.51 -4.56 -1.86
C HIS A 93 -2.26 -5.42 -1.69
N THR A 94 -2.44 -6.73 -1.74
CA THR A 94 -1.39 -7.76 -1.61
C THR A 94 -0.92 -8.29 -2.95
N MET A 95 0.40 -8.41 -3.14
CA MET A 95 1.00 -8.98 -4.35
C MET A 95 2.20 -9.86 -3.99
N VAL A 96 2.28 -11.06 -4.56
CA VAL A 96 3.53 -11.84 -4.51
C VAL A 96 4.59 -11.20 -5.39
N THR A 97 5.86 -11.26 -4.98
CA THR A 97 6.95 -10.77 -5.83
C THR A 97 7.24 -11.72 -6.99
N THR A 98 7.67 -11.18 -8.13
CA THR A 98 8.04 -12.01 -9.29
C THR A 98 9.42 -11.60 -9.84
N PRO A 99 10.42 -12.49 -9.84
CA PRO A 99 10.44 -13.81 -9.18
C PRO A 99 10.42 -13.68 -7.65
N GLN A 100 10.46 -14.81 -6.95
CA GLN A 100 10.55 -14.82 -5.49
C GLN A 100 12.01 -14.69 -5.02
N ILE A 101 12.22 -14.18 -3.80
CA ILE A 101 13.57 -13.92 -3.26
C ILE A 101 14.19 -15.11 -2.52
N SER A 102 13.43 -16.18 -2.31
CA SER A 102 13.83 -17.39 -1.58
C SER A 102 12.99 -18.59 -2.00
N GLU A 103 13.56 -19.79 -1.92
CA GLU A 103 12.82 -21.03 -2.14
C GLU A 103 12.04 -21.49 -0.90
N ASP A 104 12.41 -20.99 0.28
CA ASP A 104 11.94 -21.49 1.58
C ASP A 104 10.68 -20.80 2.12
N TYR A 105 10.39 -19.58 1.64
CA TYR A 105 9.28 -18.73 2.07
C TYR A 105 8.70 -17.95 0.87
N VAL A 106 7.53 -17.33 1.04
CA VAL A 106 6.95 -16.44 0.03
C VAL A 106 7.22 -14.98 0.39
N SER A 107 7.69 -14.20 -0.59
CA SER A 107 7.80 -12.75 -0.48
C SER A 107 6.55 -12.06 -1.01
N VAL A 108 5.95 -11.21 -0.18
CA VAL A 108 4.70 -10.48 -0.44
C VAL A 108 4.95 -8.97 -0.26
N ILE A 109 4.37 -8.19 -1.15
CA ILE A 109 4.30 -6.73 -1.07
C ILE A 109 2.88 -6.32 -0.68
N LEU A 110 2.78 -5.44 0.32
CA LEU A 110 1.58 -4.67 0.62
C LEU A 110 1.66 -3.28 0.01
N ALA A 111 0.54 -2.84 -0.57
CA ALA A 111 0.43 -1.57 -1.25
C ALA A 111 -0.94 -0.92 -1.02
N PRO A 112 -1.01 0.42 -1.09
CA PRO A 112 -2.29 1.08 -1.30
C PRO A 112 -2.94 0.68 -2.64
N PRO A 113 -4.27 0.54 -2.71
CA PRO A 113 -4.98 0.29 -3.97
C PRO A 113 -4.74 1.35 -5.05
N TRP A 114 -4.62 2.61 -4.66
CA TRP A 114 -4.47 3.74 -5.59
C TRP A 114 -3.20 3.64 -6.45
N VAL A 115 -2.16 2.92 -5.99
CA VAL A 115 -0.89 2.74 -6.70
C VAL A 115 -1.10 2.12 -8.08
N LEU A 116 -2.02 1.15 -8.17
CA LEU A 116 -2.35 0.48 -9.43
C LEU A 116 -2.97 1.43 -10.46
N MET A 117 -3.62 2.48 -9.98
CA MET A 117 -4.32 3.46 -10.81
C MET A 117 -3.44 4.67 -11.14
N SER A 118 -2.41 4.94 -10.33
CA SER A 118 -1.51 6.09 -10.53
C SER A 118 -0.46 5.87 -11.61
N GLY A 119 -0.37 4.67 -12.21
CA GLY A 119 0.70 4.31 -13.14
C GLY A 119 2.08 4.18 -12.49
N ARG A 120 2.12 4.13 -11.15
CA ARG A 120 3.33 3.83 -10.38
C ARG A 120 3.46 2.32 -10.24
N TYR A 121 4.70 1.87 -10.13
CA TYR A 121 5.02 0.48 -9.88
C TYR A 121 5.63 0.34 -8.50
N ILE A 122 5.49 -0.81 -7.87
CA ILE A 122 6.28 -1.17 -6.70
C ILE A 122 7.25 -2.26 -7.11
N VAL A 123 8.54 -2.00 -6.94
CA VAL A 123 9.61 -2.97 -7.20
C VAL A 123 10.36 -3.27 -5.91
N LEU A 124 10.83 -4.51 -5.80
CA LEU A 124 11.69 -4.93 -4.71
C LEU A 124 13.14 -4.90 -5.16
N ILE A 125 14.00 -4.14 -4.48
CA ILE A 125 15.43 -4.08 -4.77
C ILE A 125 16.16 -4.98 -3.76
N ASP A 126 16.68 -6.11 -4.24
CA ASP A 126 17.52 -7.05 -3.49
C ASP A 126 18.99 -6.75 -3.76
N ALA A 127 19.59 -5.95 -2.87
CA ALA A 127 21.01 -5.60 -2.87
C ALA A 127 21.79 -6.38 -1.80
N ARG A 128 21.25 -7.53 -1.32
CA ARG A 128 21.91 -8.31 -0.26
C ARG A 128 23.28 -8.83 -0.66
N GLY A 129 23.50 -9.07 -1.95
CA GLY A 129 24.79 -9.51 -2.49
C GLY A 129 25.92 -8.48 -2.35
N VAL A 130 25.59 -7.18 -2.28
CA VAL A 130 26.59 -6.10 -2.27
C VAL A 130 26.58 -5.28 -0.96
N ASP A 131 25.41 -5.07 -0.36
CA ASP A 131 25.22 -4.13 0.75
C ASP A 131 24.26 -4.61 1.83
N GLN A 132 23.86 -5.89 1.81
CA GLN A 132 22.90 -6.47 2.77
C GLN A 132 21.54 -5.74 2.83
N ASN A 133 21.23 -4.89 1.85
CA ASN A 133 20.01 -4.11 1.78
C ASN A 133 18.93 -4.84 0.96
N LEU A 134 17.70 -4.75 1.42
CA LEU A 134 16.51 -5.29 0.75
C LEU A 134 15.33 -4.39 1.09
N GLY A 135 14.66 -3.84 0.08
CA GLY A 135 13.51 -2.97 0.33
C GLY A 135 12.64 -2.75 -0.89
N ALA A 136 11.35 -2.57 -0.65
CA ALA A 136 10.37 -2.19 -1.67
C ALA A 136 10.41 -0.67 -1.89
N VAL A 137 10.22 -0.25 -3.14
CA VAL A 137 10.15 1.17 -3.51
C VAL A 137 9.11 1.44 -4.58
N TYR A 138 8.54 2.64 -4.55
CA TYR A 138 7.78 3.19 -5.66
C TYR A 138 8.72 3.49 -6.83
N TRP A 139 8.26 3.16 -8.03
CA TRP A 139 9.00 3.27 -9.26
C TRP A 139 8.14 3.89 -10.37
N GLU A 140 8.72 4.82 -11.11
CA GLU A 140 8.06 5.53 -12.21
C GLU A 140 8.88 5.43 -13.49
N GLY A 141 8.28 5.03 -14.61
CA GLY A 141 8.96 4.91 -15.89
C GLY A 141 9.98 3.75 -15.98
N PRO A 142 10.81 3.69 -17.03
CA PRO A 142 11.64 2.52 -17.30
C PRO A 142 12.69 2.24 -16.21
N VAL A 143 12.92 0.96 -15.94
CA VAL A 143 14.01 0.46 -15.09
C VAL A 143 15.30 0.49 -15.90
N THR A 144 16.30 1.18 -15.36
CA THR A 144 17.66 1.24 -15.94
C THR A 144 18.66 0.98 -14.84
N ARG A 145 19.82 0.41 -15.18
CA ARG A 145 20.93 0.19 -14.22
C ARG A 145 21.24 1.46 -13.43
N ARG A 146 21.38 2.60 -14.11
CA ARG A 146 21.70 3.90 -13.49
C ARG A 146 20.66 4.34 -12.45
N ARG A 147 19.37 4.15 -12.71
CA ARG A 147 18.31 4.57 -11.77
C ARG A 147 18.27 3.67 -10.54
N VAL A 148 18.46 2.37 -10.71
CA VAL A 148 18.47 1.40 -9.60
C VAL A 148 19.62 1.71 -8.65
N LEU A 149 20.82 1.96 -9.20
CA LEU A 149 21.99 2.32 -8.42
C LEU A 149 21.88 3.68 -7.73
N ARG A 150 21.18 4.65 -8.37
CA ARG A 150 20.87 5.93 -7.72
C ARG A 150 19.93 5.74 -6.52
N ALA A 151 19.00 4.79 -6.61
CA ALA A 151 18.07 4.50 -5.52
C ALA A 151 18.80 3.95 -4.27
N LEU A 152 19.96 3.30 -4.44
CA LEU A 152 20.81 2.79 -3.36
C LEU A 152 21.77 3.86 -2.77
N ASP A 153 21.37 5.13 -2.78
CA ASP A 153 22.06 6.28 -2.16
C ASP A 153 23.53 6.48 -2.58
N GLY A 154 23.83 6.33 -3.87
CA GLY A 154 25.03 6.91 -4.49
C GLY A 154 26.38 6.27 -4.09
N ARG A 155 26.37 5.04 -3.58
CA ARG A 155 27.59 4.25 -3.36
C ARG A 155 28.31 3.99 -4.70
N PRO A 156 29.66 3.88 -4.70
CA PRO A 156 30.41 3.66 -5.94
C PRO A 156 29.93 2.38 -6.61
N ALA A 157 29.34 2.53 -7.80
CA ALA A 157 28.53 1.50 -8.44
C ALA A 157 29.18 0.91 -9.68
N ASP A 158 30.45 1.24 -9.93
CA ASP A 158 31.18 0.82 -11.12
C ASP A 158 31.33 -0.70 -11.20
N ASP A 159 31.34 -1.38 -10.05
CA ASP A 159 31.42 -2.82 -9.92
C ASP A 159 30.07 -3.52 -9.65
N TRP A 160 28.93 -2.80 -9.70
CA TRP A 160 27.62 -3.39 -9.42
C TRP A 160 26.82 -3.63 -10.70
N GLU A 161 26.28 -4.83 -10.86
CA GLU A 161 25.42 -5.24 -11.95
C GLU A 161 23.97 -5.37 -11.44
N VAL A 162 23.01 -5.04 -12.30
CA VAL A 162 21.58 -5.05 -11.97
C VAL A 162 20.89 -6.04 -12.88
N TYR A 163 20.18 -7.01 -12.30
CA TYR A 163 19.42 -8.02 -12.99
C TYR A 163 17.93 -7.76 -12.75
N ALA A 164 17.14 -7.75 -13.80
CA ALA A 164 15.72 -7.43 -13.70
C ALA A 164 14.85 -8.68 -13.89
N PHE A 165 13.91 -8.89 -12.98
CA PHE A 165 12.72 -9.73 -13.20
C PHE A 165 13.03 -11.17 -13.67
N GLY A 166 14.02 -11.83 -13.06
CA GLY A 166 14.39 -13.20 -13.44
C GLY A 166 15.41 -13.31 -14.57
N ALA A 167 15.86 -12.18 -15.15
CA ALA A 167 16.90 -12.19 -16.18
C ALA A 167 18.23 -12.76 -15.64
N LEU A 168 18.89 -13.57 -16.46
CA LEU A 168 20.22 -14.13 -16.16
C LEU A 168 21.37 -13.26 -16.68
N VAL A 169 21.05 -12.24 -17.47
CA VAL A 169 22.00 -11.27 -18.01
C VAL A 169 21.72 -9.93 -17.33
N PRO A 170 22.75 -9.21 -16.85
CA PRO A 170 22.55 -7.92 -16.23
C PRO A 170 22.15 -6.87 -17.26
N LEU A 171 21.39 -5.87 -16.82
CA LEU A 171 21.03 -4.70 -17.62
C LEU A 171 22.28 -4.00 -18.13
N GLY A 172 22.32 -3.78 -19.45
CA GLY A 172 23.32 -2.94 -20.11
C GLY A 172 23.32 -1.50 -19.59
N HIS A 173 24.36 -0.73 -19.95
CA HIS A 173 24.50 0.66 -19.50
C HIS A 173 23.33 1.56 -19.94
N ASP A 174 22.91 1.38 -21.19
CA ASP A 174 21.83 2.16 -21.84
C ASP A 174 20.54 1.33 -21.98
N GLU A 175 20.50 0.13 -21.42
CA GLU A 175 19.33 -0.73 -21.48
C GLU A 175 18.24 -0.23 -20.52
N ALA A 176 17.01 -0.23 -21.02
CA ALA A 176 15.83 0.12 -20.28
C ALA A 176 14.79 -0.99 -20.45
N VAL A 177 14.21 -1.42 -19.34
CA VAL A 177 13.12 -2.40 -19.33
C VAL A 177 11.91 -1.81 -18.62
N ASP A 178 10.72 -2.18 -19.08
CA ASP A 178 9.49 -1.73 -18.43
C ASP A 178 9.37 -2.35 -17.03
N PRO A 179 8.96 -1.56 -16.01
CA PRO A 179 8.79 -2.08 -14.67
C PRO A 179 7.63 -3.10 -14.61
N ILE A 180 7.77 -4.09 -13.74
CA ILE A 180 6.72 -5.08 -13.42
C ILE A 180 6.27 -4.83 -11.98
N GLN A 181 4.96 -4.87 -11.76
CA GLN A 181 4.39 -4.73 -10.43
C GLN A 181 4.84 -5.89 -9.54
N ALA A 182 5.32 -5.57 -8.34
CA ALA A 182 5.99 -6.50 -7.43
C ALA A 182 7.21 -7.21 -8.06
N GLY A 183 7.79 -6.62 -9.11
CA GLY A 183 8.97 -7.17 -9.77
C GLY A 183 10.22 -7.05 -8.90
N VAL A 184 11.06 -8.10 -8.92
CA VAL A 184 12.33 -8.10 -8.17
C VAL A 184 13.50 -7.68 -9.06
N LEU A 185 14.32 -6.76 -8.54
CA LEU A 185 15.58 -6.33 -9.09
C LEU A 185 16.70 -6.84 -8.19
N GLN A 186 17.65 -7.61 -8.72
CA GLN A 186 18.83 -8.06 -7.97
C GLN A 186 20.06 -7.22 -8.31
N VAL A 187 20.78 -6.79 -7.28
CA VAL A 187 22.06 -6.08 -7.41
C VAL A 187 23.18 -6.97 -6.90
N ARG A 188 24.16 -7.24 -7.77
CA ARG A 188 25.27 -8.16 -7.53
C ARG A 188 26.60 -7.51 -7.87
N HIS A 189 27.71 -8.06 -7.39
CA HIS A 189 29.02 -7.64 -7.89
C HIS A 189 29.20 -8.12 -9.33
N ARG A 190 30.00 -7.38 -10.09
CA ARG A 190 30.26 -7.65 -11.50
C ARG A 190 30.79 -9.07 -11.70
N GLY A 191 30.09 -9.82 -12.55
CA GLY A 191 30.43 -11.21 -12.90
C GLY A 191 29.85 -12.28 -11.96
N GLU A 192 29.12 -11.89 -10.91
CA GLU A 192 28.34 -12.84 -10.11
C GLU A 192 26.99 -13.13 -10.79
N PRO A 193 26.57 -14.40 -10.89
CA PRO A 193 25.27 -14.73 -11.46
C PRO A 193 24.12 -14.27 -10.54
N ALA A 194 22.99 -13.89 -11.14
CA ALA A 194 21.75 -13.73 -10.39
C ALA A 194 21.18 -15.09 -9.99
N GLU A 195 20.55 -15.14 -8.82
CA GLU A 195 19.93 -16.33 -8.26
C GLU A 195 18.46 -16.05 -8.01
N TRP A 196 17.58 -16.75 -8.72
CA TRP A 196 16.14 -16.53 -8.65
C TRP A 196 15.45 -17.74 -8.07
N ALA A 197 14.54 -17.51 -7.13
CA ALA A 197 13.69 -18.58 -6.63
C ALA A 197 12.48 -18.78 -7.54
N SER A 198 11.87 -19.96 -7.44
CA SER A 198 10.67 -20.34 -8.18
C SER A 198 9.44 -19.47 -7.86
N GLU A 199 8.40 -19.52 -8.69
CA GLU A 199 7.17 -18.75 -8.46
C GLU A 199 6.42 -19.22 -7.20
N ALA A 200 5.66 -18.31 -6.58
CA ALA A 200 4.91 -18.59 -5.35
C ALA A 200 3.90 -19.75 -5.51
N ASP A 201 3.24 -19.84 -6.68
CA ASP A 201 2.23 -20.86 -6.99
C ASP A 201 2.75 -22.29 -6.79
N LEU A 202 4.03 -22.54 -7.04
CA LEU A 202 4.63 -23.86 -6.87
C LEU A 202 4.74 -24.26 -5.40
N ARG A 203 4.93 -23.30 -4.49
CA ARG A 203 4.98 -23.55 -3.03
C ARG A 203 3.59 -23.72 -2.45
N LEU A 204 2.62 -22.96 -2.93
CA LEU A 204 1.23 -23.02 -2.46
C LEU A 204 0.58 -24.40 -2.65
N VAL A 205 1.08 -25.19 -3.61
CA VAL A 205 0.60 -26.54 -3.90
C VAL A 205 1.35 -27.64 -3.13
N ASP A 206 2.62 -27.40 -2.76
CA ASP A 206 3.49 -28.43 -2.19
C ASP A 206 3.97 -28.05 -0.77
N PRO A 207 3.41 -28.64 0.29
CA PRO A 207 3.80 -28.32 1.67
C PRO A 207 5.26 -28.65 1.97
N ALA A 208 5.91 -29.54 1.21
CA ALA A 208 7.31 -29.90 1.43
C ALA A 208 8.31 -28.81 0.99
N ARG A 209 7.85 -27.79 0.26
CA ARG A 209 8.68 -26.65 -0.17
C ARG A 209 8.84 -25.57 0.89
N TRP A 210 8.04 -25.61 1.94
CA TRP A 210 8.09 -24.63 3.00
C TRP A 210 9.12 -25.04 4.05
N ASN A 211 9.91 -24.06 4.47
CA ASN A 211 10.83 -24.24 5.58
C ASN A 211 10.62 -23.12 6.59
N PRO A 212 9.79 -23.33 7.62
CA PRO A 212 9.48 -22.28 8.59
C PRO A 212 10.68 -21.85 9.43
N ARG A 213 11.77 -22.63 9.39
CA ARG A 213 13.03 -22.33 10.08
C ARG A 213 14.04 -21.60 9.19
N ALA A 214 13.71 -21.37 7.92
CA ALA A 214 14.59 -20.62 7.05
C ALA A 214 14.73 -19.17 7.58
N PRO A 215 15.95 -18.61 7.57
CA PRO A 215 16.14 -17.25 7.98
C PRO A 215 15.46 -16.30 6.99
N HIS A 216 14.65 -15.40 7.51
CA HIS A 216 14.13 -14.28 6.74
C HIS A 216 15.19 -13.19 6.58
N PRO A 217 15.08 -12.34 5.54
CA PRO A 217 15.87 -11.12 5.45
C PRO A 217 15.62 -10.27 6.69
N GLU A 218 16.65 -10.12 7.52
CA GLU A 218 16.61 -9.22 8.66
C GLU A 218 16.79 -7.78 8.19
N VAL A 219 16.06 -6.86 8.82
CA VAL A 219 16.34 -5.42 8.69
C VAL A 219 17.75 -5.15 9.22
N GLN A 220 18.51 -4.30 8.54
CA GLN A 220 19.86 -3.99 8.92
C GLN A 220 19.90 -3.52 10.38
N ARG A 221 20.66 -4.24 11.20
CA ARG A 221 20.78 -3.95 12.62
C ARG A 221 21.45 -2.61 12.81
N GLY A 222 20.74 -1.68 13.43
CA GLY A 222 21.23 -0.33 13.66
C GLY A 222 20.09 0.57 14.10
N ARG A 223 20.45 1.75 14.62
CA ARG A 223 19.50 2.82 14.85
C ARG A 223 19.86 3.92 13.88
N PHE A 224 19.04 4.14 12.85
CA PHE A 224 19.30 5.18 11.87
C PHE A 224 18.47 6.42 12.21
N ILE A 225 19.03 7.61 12.00
CA ILE A 225 18.33 8.88 12.10
C ILE A 225 18.49 9.58 10.78
N GLU A 226 17.38 9.99 10.17
CA GLU A 226 17.43 10.78 8.97
C GLU A 226 17.38 12.27 9.30
N PHE A 227 18.32 13.01 8.75
CA PHE A 227 18.35 14.47 8.81
C PHE A 227 17.88 15.02 7.47
N GLN A 228 16.87 15.87 7.50
CA GLN A 228 16.28 16.47 6.29
C GLN A 228 16.40 17.99 6.36
N ALA A 229 17.12 18.59 5.43
CA ALA A 229 17.04 20.01 5.12
C ALA A 229 16.02 20.27 4.00
N GLU A 230 15.85 21.52 3.59
CA GLU A 230 14.90 21.92 2.53
C GLU A 230 15.18 21.24 1.18
N GLU A 231 16.46 21.01 0.86
CA GLU A 231 16.89 20.51 -0.46
C GLU A 231 17.63 19.16 -0.39
N ASP A 232 18.06 18.78 0.81
CA ASP A 232 18.99 17.68 1.03
C ASP A 232 18.51 16.78 2.16
N ARG A 233 18.84 15.50 2.09
CA ARG A 233 18.63 14.56 3.19
C ARG A 233 19.82 13.64 3.34
N PHE A 234 20.03 13.15 4.55
CA PHE A 234 21.09 12.21 4.86
C PHE A 234 20.66 11.25 5.96
N LEU A 235 20.94 9.96 5.76
CA LEU A 235 20.67 8.92 6.74
C LEU A 235 21.91 8.61 7.57
N HIS A 236 21.85 8.89 8.87
CA HIS A 236 22.94 8.69 9.80
C HIS A 236 22.75 7.43 10.65
N ALA A 237 23.71 6.50 10.59
CA ALA A 237 23.79 5.39 11.53
C ALA A 237 24.27 5.88 12.91
N VAL A 238 23.42 5.77 13.94
CA VAL A 238 23.73 6.26 15.28
C VAL A 238 24.79 5.39 15.95
N ASP A 239 25.97 5.96 16.14
CA ASP A 239 27.00 5.42 17.02
C ASP A 239 26.85 6.00 18.43
N ARG A 240 26.46 5.15 19.40
CA ARG A 240 26.30 5.56 20.81
C ARG A 240 27.61 6.02 21.46
N ASN A 241 28.75 5.67 20.88
CA ASN A 241 30.07 6.03 21.38
C ASN A 241 30.60 7.33 20.74
N ALA A 242 29.94 7.84 19.70
CA ALA A 242 30.36 9.07 19.05
C ALA A 242 30.10 10.27 19.98
N ALA A 243 31.14 11.09 20.19
CA ALA A 243 31.05 12.30 21.00
C ALA A 243 30.36 13.48 20.28
N ARG A 244 29.87 13.27 19.05
CA ARG A 244 29.26 14.34 18.23
C ARG A 244 27.78 14.48 18.60
N THR A 245 27.34 15.72 18.76
CA THR A 245 25.93 16.05 18.96
C THR A 245 25.15 15.94 17.65
N PRO A 246 23.82 15.72 17.68
CA PRO A 246 22.99 15.66 16.46
C PRO A 246 23.14 16.89 15.55
N ILE A 247 23.22 18.09 16.13
CA ILE A 247 23.39 19.33 15.36
C ILE A 247 24.74 19.38 14.63
N GLN A 248 25.82 18.91 15.25
CA GLN A 248 27.13 18.83 14.62
C GLN A 248 27.15 17.82 13.47
N ILE A 249 26.45 16.68 13.63
CA ILE A 249 26.32 15.68 12.57
C ILE A 249 25.56 16.28 11.39
N ALA A 250 24.36 16.81 11.63
CA ALA A 250 23.52 17.42 10.61
C ALA A 250 24.23 18.55 9.85
N CYS A 251 24.86 19.48 10.58
CA CYS A 251 25.54 20.63 9.97
C CYS A 251 26.76 20.22 9.15
N ASN A 252 27.53 19.22 9.59
CA ASN A 252 28.69 18.75 8.83
C ASN A 252 28.28 18.04 7.54
N GLU A 253 27.31 17.12 7.61
CA GLU A 253 26.91 16.31 6.45
C GLU A 253 26.10 17.13 5.43
N LEU A 254 25.22 18.02 5.90
CA LEU A 254 24.39 18.87 5.05
C LEU A 254 25.04 20.23 4.74
N GLN A 255 26.31 20.42 5.13
CA GLN A 255 27.10 21.63 4.90
C GLN A 255 26.40 22.92 5.37
N ARG A 256 25.81 22.89 6.56
CA ARG A 256 25.10 24.02 7.19
C ARG A 256 25.91 24.63 8.33
N ASP A 257 25.60 25.87 8.68
CA ASP A 257 26.21 26.54 9.83
C ASP A 257 25.41 26.25 11.10
N SER A 258 26.08 25.64 12.08
CA SER A 258 25.52 25.31 13.39
C SER A 258 24.99 26.50 14.19
N THR A 259 25.42 27.74 13.90
CA THR A 259 24.94 28.93 14.61
C THR A 259 23.61 29.46 14.07
N THR A 260 23.25 29.05 12.86
CA THR A 260 22.05 29.49 12.14
C THR A 260 21.15 28.32 11.77
N THR A 261 21.33 27.19 12.44
CA THR A 261 20.57 25.95 12.23
C THR A 261 19.95 25.49 13.54
N TRP A 262 18.69 25.09 13.49
CA TRP A 262 18.02 24.41 14.59
C TRP A 262 17.46 23.07 14.11
N LEU A 263 17.24 22.16 15.05
CA LEU A 263 16.76 20.82 14.77
C LEU A 263 15.38 20.61 15.37
N ARG A 264 14.49 19.94 14.63
CA ARG A 264 13.21 19.47 15.16
C ARG A 264 12.99 18.00 14.87
N ALA A 265 12.86 17.21 15.93
CA ALA A 265 12.36 15.85 15.85
C ALA A 265 10.84 15.86 16.08
N PRO A 266 10.09 14.89 15.53
CA PRO A 266 8.68 14.77 15.83
C PRO A 266 8.47 14.37 17.29
N THR A 267 7.35 14.79 17.85
CA THR A 267 6.90 14.52 19.21
C THR A 267 6.55 13.05 19.34
N ASP A 268 5.82 12.53 18.35
CA ASP A 268 5.51 11.12 18.17
C ASP A 268 6.30 10.56 17.00
N ARG A 269 6.91 9.40 17.16
CA ARG A 269 7.80 8.85 16.14
C ARG A 269 6.98 8.12 15.06
N PRO A 270 7.33 8.31 13.77
CA PRO A 270 6.82 7.45 12.72
C PRO A 270 7.15 5.99 13.05
N ARG A 271 6.11 5.14 13.10
CA ARG A 271 6.28 3.73 13.45
C ARG A 271 6.74 2.94 12.22
N HIS A 272 7.59 1.95 12.47
CA HIS A 272 8.07 1.00 11.44
C HIS A 272 8.65 1.67 10.19
N LEU A 273 9.24 2.86 10.32
CA LEU A 273 9.84 3.55 9.19
C LEU A 273 11.12 2.84 8.74
N CYS A 274 11.26 2.59 7.44
CA CYS A 274 12.41 1.87 6.90
C CYS A 274 12.78 2.38 5.52
N HIS A 275 14.07 2.66 5.32
CA HIS A 275 14.64 3.06 4.02
C HIS A 275 15.53 1.94 3.51
N PHE A 276 15.13 1.25 2.43
CA PHE A 276 15.91 0.15 1.83
C PHE A 276 16.40 -0.95 2.78
N GLY A 277 15.58 -1.34 3.76
CA GLY A 277 15.97 -2.34 4.75
C GLY A 277 16.79 -1.77 5.91
N GLN A 278 16.86 -0.45 6.04
CA GLN A 278 17.45 0.26 7.19
C GLN A 278 16.33 0.85 8.05
N CYS A 279 16.14 0.32 9.27
CA CYS A 279 15.16 0.83 10.22
C CYS A 279 15.49 2.27 10.63
N VAL A 280 14.67 3.22 10.19
CA VAL A 280 14.81 4.63 10.53
C VAL A 280 14.07 4.89 11.83
N HIS A 281 14.82 5.22 12.87
CA HIS A 281 14.28 5.43 14.21
C HIS A 281 13.44 6.70 14.33
N THR A 282 13.87 7.76 13.65
CA THR A 282 13.18 9.06 13.59
C THR A 282 13.74 9.86 12.43
N ILE A 283 12.93 10.79 11.95
CA ILE A 283 13.34 11.87 11.06
C ILE A 283 13.56 13.13 11.90
N VAL A 284 14.51 13.96 11.50
CA VAL A 284 14.82 15.24 12.13
C VAL A 284 14.90 16.31 11.06
N ALA A 285 14.03 17.31 11.17
CA ALA A 285 14.09 18.51 10.36
C ALA A 285 15.32 19.34 10.75
N VAL A 286 16.08 19.76 9.74
CA VAL A 286 17.27 20.62 9.85
C VAL A 286 16.92 21.95 9.23
N VAL A 287 16.61 22.92 10.07
CA VAL A 287 15.92 24.15 9.66
C VAL A 287 16.85 25.36 9.82
N SER A 288 16.82 26.26 8.84
CA SER A 288 17.59 27.51 8.89
C SER A 288 16.89 28.54 9.79
N GLU A 289 17.57 29.00 10.84
CA GLU A 289 17.10 30.08 11.72
C GLU A 289 16.95 31.42 10.96
N ILE A 290 17.71 31.62 9.87
CA ILE A 290 17.62 32.83 9.05
C ILE A 290 16.33 32.84 8.22
N ARG A 291 15.98 31.71 7.59
CA ARG A 291 14.78 31.59 6.75
C ARG A 291 13.52 31.38 7.58
N HIS A 292 13.62 30.53 8.60
CA HIS A 292 12.52 30.11 9.46
C HIS A 292 12.92 30.28 10.94
N PRO A 293 12.86 31.51 11.48
CA PRO A 293 13.19 31.76 12.88
C PRO A 293 12.30 30.96 13.84
N THR A 294 12.89 30.25 14.80
CA THR A 294 12.17 29.46 15.82
C THR A 294 11.13 30.25 16.62
N ALA A 295 11.30 31.56 16.73
CA ALA A 295 10.33 32.43 17.41
C ALA A 295 9.01 32.64 16.63
N ARG A 296 8.99 32.31 15.34
CA ARG A 296 7.84 32.53 14.43
C ARG A 296 7.37 31.27 13.75
N TYR A 297 8.26 30.32 13.47
CA TYR A 297 7.94 29.13 12.71
C TYR A 297 7.95 27.89 13.58
N ASN A 298 7.01 26.99 13.29
CA ASN A 298 6.97 25.62 13.79
C ASN A 298 7.39 24.68 12.66
N ALA A 299 8.16 23.64 12.95
CA ALA A 299 8.47 22.59 11.99
C ALA A 299 7.57 21.39 12.26
N VAL A 300 6.64 21.11 11.35
CA VAL A 300 5.71 19.97 11.44
C VAL A 300 6.21 18.84 10.54
N ILE A 301 6.17 17.61 11.04
CA ILE A 301 6.56 16.42 10.26
C ILE A 301 5.30 15.83 9.64
N MET A 302 5.37 15.54 8.34
CA MET A 302 4.28 14.96 7.55
C MET A 302 4.66 13.53 7.19
N ASP A 303 3.90 12.55 7.65
CA ASP A 303 3.99 11.16 7.21
C ASP A 303 3.22 10.97 5.91
N LEU A 304 3.96 11.04 4.80
CA LEU A 304 3.41 10.99 3.45
C LEU A 304 3.37 9.57 2.87
N ARG A 305 3.55 8.52 3.70
CA ARG A 305 3.59 7.14 3.22
C ARG A 305 2.26 6.70 2.59
N GLY A 306 1.12 7.20 3.09
CA GLY A 306 -0.21 6.91 2.55
C GLY A 306 -0.41 7.38 1.11
N VAL A 307 0.30 8.43 0.71
CA VAL A 307 0.33 8.98 -0.67
C VAL A 307 1.57 8.53 -1.47
N GLY A 308 2.31 7.57 -0.91
CA GLY A 308 3.47 6.93 -1.53
C GLY A 308 4.69 7.82 -1.67
N LEU A 309 4.82 8.79 -0.77
CA LEU A 309 6.03 9.59 -0.62
C LEU A 309 6.74 9.24 0.69
N TRP A 310 8.03 9.55 0.73
CA TRP A 310 8.79 9.49 1.97
C TRP A 310 8.30 10.59 2.93
N PRO A 311 8.28 10.38 4.26
CA PRO A 311 7.89 11.45 5.18
C PRO A 311 8.80 12.68 5.06
N GLN A 312 8.22 13.86 5.23
CA GLN A 312 8.86 15.16 5.04
C GLN A 312 8.57 16.09 6.22
N TRP A 313 9.08 17.31 6.17
CA TRP A 313 8.70 18.36 7.12
C TRP A 313 8.31 19.65 6.39
N VAL A 314 7.49 20.46 7.06
CA VAL A 314 7.05 21.77 6.59
C VAL A 314 7.25 22.82 7.68
N ALA A 315 7.76 23.99 7.32
CA ALA A 315 7.82 25.14 8.21
C ALA A 315 6.53 25.95 8.10
N ILE A 316 5.86 26.14 9.22
CA ILE A 316 4.57 26.83 9.31
C ILE A 316 4.73 28.08 10.16
N GLU A 317 4.31 29.24 9.64
CA GLU A 317 4.35 30.48 10.40
C GLU A 317 3.21 30.47 11.44
N GLY A 318 3.56 30.63 12.72
CA GLY A 318 2.63 30.47 13.82
C GLY A 318 2.24 29.00 14.02
N ASN A 319 0.98 28.76 14.38
CA ASN A 319 0.46 27.43 14.73
C ASN A 319 -0.77 27.04 13.92
N MET A 320 -0.98 27.65 12.76
CA MET A 320 -2.15 27.45 11.90
C MET A 320 -1.68 26.91 10.55
N MET A 321 -2.13 25.71 10.20
CA MET A 321 -1.85 25.06 8.93
C MET A 321 -3.12 25.02 8.08
N ASN A 322 -3.02 25.35 6.79
CA ASN A 322 -4.06 25.04 5.82
C ASN A 322 -3.71 23.72 5.13
N PRO A 323 -4.37 22.59 5.46
CA PRO A 323 -4.07 21.30 4.85
C PRO A 323 -4.38 21.28 3.35
N GLY A 324 -5.42 21.99 2.90
CA GLY A 324 -5.80 22.05 1.49
C GLY A 324 -4.70 22.69 0.63
N GLU A 325 -4.17 23.85 1.07
CA GLU A 325 -3.05 24.51 0.38
C GLU A 325 -1.78 23.65 0.36
N TYR A 326 -1.53 22.90 1.45
CA TYR A 326 -0.39 21.99 1.51
C TYR A 326 -0.53 20.85 0.49
N VAL A 327 -1.67 20.15 0.51
CA VAL A 327 -1.96 19.04 -0.41
C VAL A 327 -1.95 19.51 -1.87
N ASP A 328 -2.52 20.68 -2.18
CA ASP A 328 -2.47 21.28 -3.51
C ASP A 328 -1.01 21.53 -3.97
N GLY A 329 -0.15 21.94 -3.03
CA GLY A 329 1.28 22.17 -3.26
C GLY A 329 2.11 20.91 -3.47
N LEU A 330 1.64 19.74 -3.00
CA LEU A 330 2.35 18.46 -3.20
C LEU A 330 2.31 18.01 -4.67
N HIS A 331 1.35 18.50 -5.46
CA HIS A 331 1.16 18.15 -6.88
C HIS A 331 1.13 16.63 -7.14
N ILE A 332 0.60 15.84 -6.19
CA ILE A 332 0.51 14.39 -6.32
C ILE A 332 -0.70 14.07 -7.22
N PRO A 333 -0.53 13.25 -8.27
CA PRO A 333 -1.66 12.82 -9.09
C PRO A 333 -2.45 11.76 -8.33
N TYR A 334 -3.68 12.10 -7.89
CA TYR A 334 -4.60 11.13 -7.31
C TYR A 334 -5.51 10.54 -8.39
N PRO A 335 -5.83 9.24 -8.33
CA PRO A 335 -6.84 8.66 -9.18
C PRO A 335 -8.23 9.23 -8.87
N GLU A 336 -9.13 9.21 -9.85
CA GLU A 336 -10.53 9.62 -9.64
C GLU A 336 -11.19 8.74 -8.55
N GLY A 337 -11.83 9.37 -7.56
CA GLY A 337 -12.48 8.70 -6.43
C GLY A 337 -11.65 8.64 -5.14
N TYR A 338 -10.42 9.17 -5.16
CA TYR A 338 -9.53 9.21 -4.01
C TYR A 338 -9.32 10.65 -3.53
N SER A 339 -9.18 10.84 -2.22
CA SER A 339 -8.94 12.14 -1.62
C SER A 339 -7.99 12.03 -0.44
N VAL A 340 -7.04 12.97 -0.37
CA VAL A 340 -6.06 13.00 0.71
C VAL A 340 -6.61 13.72 1.92
N VAL A 341 -6.55 13.02 3.04
CA VAL A 341 -6.95 13.52 4.33
C VAL A 341 -5.71 13.64 5.20
N VAL A 342 -5.54 14.82 5.79
CA VAL A 342 -4.51 15.06 6.80
C VAL A 342 -5.08 14.69 8.17
N LEU A 343 -4.53 13.66 8.77
CA LEU A 343 -4.84 13.19 10.12
C LEU A 343 -3.88 13.81 11.14
N GLY A 344 -4.42 14.20 12.30
CA GLY A 344 -3.69 14.88 13.37
C GLY A 344 -4.00 16.38 13.43
N GLY A 345 -3.28 17.10 14.30
CA GLY A 345 -3.60 18.48 14.62
C GLY A 345 -4.94 18.62 15.34
N ARG A 346 -5.25 19.84 15.79
CA ARG A 346 -6.57 20.16 16.34
C ARG A 346 -7.29 21.09 15.37
N LYS A 347 -8.42 20.66 14.81
CA LYS A 347 -9.26 21.50 13.94
C LYS A 347 -9.51 22.87 14.58
N ALA A 348 -9.28 23.93 13.82
CA ALA A 348 -9.54 25.30 14.25
C ALA A 348 -11.02 25.64 14.16
N ASP A 349 -11.43 26.74 14.80
CA ASP A 349 -12.83 27.18 14.85
C ASP A 349 -13.40 27.55 13.47
N ASP A 350 -12.55 27.86 12.49
CA ASP A 350 -12.97 28.16 11.12
C ASP A 350 -13.24 26.90 10.27
N GLY A 351 -12.89 25.72 10.79
CA GLY A 351 -13.06 24.43 10.13
C GLY A 351 -12.19 24.18 8.91
N ILE A 352 -11.36 25.14 8.50
CA ILE A 352 -10.46 25.07 7.34
C ILE A 352 -9.04 24.76 7.79
N HIS A 353 -8.62 25.37 8.90
CA HIS A 353 -7.25 25.26 9.39
C HIS A 353 -7.11 24.22 10.50
N LEU A 354 -5.89 23.73 10.67
CA LEU A 354 -5.46 22.88 11.77
C LEU A 354 -4.54 23.68 12.70
N HIS A 355 -4.82 23.62 14.00
CA HIS A 355 -3.86 24.01 15.02
C HIS A 355 -2.80 22.92 15.15
N VAL A 356 -1.56 23.28 14.84
CA VAL A 356 -0.41 22.37 14.85
C VAL A 356 0.63 22.84 15.85
N ARG A 357 1.32 21.89 16.48
CA ARG A 357 2.43 22.16 17.39
C ARG A 357 3.76 21.95 16.69
N ASP A 358 4.79 22.62 17.19
CA ASP A 358 6.16 22.36 16.76
C ASP A 358 6.50 20.88 16.94
N GLY A 359 7.05 20.24 15.90
CA GLY A 359 7.31 18.80 15.80
C GLY A 359 6.08 17.92 15.98
N GLU A 360 4.87 18.37 15.70
CA GLU A 360 3.75 17.44 15.57
C GLU A 360 3.98 16.53 14.35
N LEU A 361 3.55 15.27 14.46
CA LEU A 361 3.50 14.33 13.33
C LEU A 361 2.05 14.32 12.83
N LEU A 362 1.86 14.71 11.58
CA LEU A 362 0.59 14.56 10.88
C LEU A 362 0.71 13.40 9.90
N GLU A 363 -0.32 12.57 9.81
CA GLU A 363 -0.34 11.42 8.90
C GLU A 363 -1.25 11.77 7.71
N GLU A 364 -0.80 11.50 6.48
CA GLU A 364 -1.66 11.62 5.31
C GLU A 364 -2.14 10.24 4.89
N GLU A 365 -3.46 10.06 4.91
CA GLU A 365 -4.11 8.86 4.44
C GLU A 365 -4.97 9.17 3.21
N ASP A 366 -5.07 8.19 2.33
CA ASP A 366 -5.99 8.24 1.21
C ASP A 366 -7.34 7.67 1.67
N SER A 367 -8.41 8.43 1.47
CA SER A 367 -9.77 8.02 1.78
C SER A 367 -10.57 7.85 0.50
N ASP A 368 -11.27 6.71 0.40
CA ASP A 368 -12.23 6.46 -0.68
C ASP A 368 -13.39 7.46 -0.51
N SER A 369 -13.63 8.28 -1.53
CA SER A 369 -14.63 9.35 -1.45
C SER A 369 -16.08 8.85 -1.45
N SER A 370 -16.30 7.52 -1.42
CA SER A 370 -17.62 6.91 -1.29
C SER A 370 -18.17 6.88 0.14
N ASP A 371 -17.35 7.15 1.15
CA ASP A 371 -17.78 7.31 2.54
C ASP A 371 -18.23 8.76 2.77
N ASP A 372 -19.40 9.12 2.22
CA ASP A 372 -20.08 10.37 2.59
C ASP A 372 -20.25 10.40 4.11
N PRO A 373 -19.79 11.45 4.81
CA PRO A 373 -19.97 11.57 6.24
C PRO A 373 -21.48 11.61 6.49
N MET A 374 -22.01 10.51 7.00
CA MET A 374 -23.36 10.46 7.54
C MET A 374 -23.44 11.59 8.56
N ASP A 375 -24.19 12.64 8.24
CA ASP A 375 -24.56 13.70 9.16
C ASP A 375 -25.17 13.01 10.39
N ASP A 376 -24.35 12.83 11.43
CA ASP A 376 -24.79 12.55 12.79
C ASP A 376 -25.50 13.81 13.29
N GLU A 377 -26.71 14.07 12.75
CA GLU A 377 -27.63 15.02 13.33
C GLU A 377 -27.97 14.51 14.72
N GLU A 378 -27.41 15.18 15.74
CA GLU A 378 -27.73 15.00 17.14
C GLU A 378 -29.26 15.17 17.34
N ASP A 379 -29.95 14.02 17.38
CA ASP A 379 -31.37 13.92 17.71
C ASP A 379 -31.57 14.33 19.18
N ASN A 380 -31.73 15.63 19.40
CA ASN A 380 -32.16 16.23 20.65
C ASN A 380 -33.65 15.90 20.87
N SER A 381 -33.92 14.66 21.29
CA SER A 381 -35.22 14.23 21.77
C SER A 381 -35.39 14.61 23.25
N ASP A 382 -35.93 15.81 23.48
CA ASP A 382 -36.46 16.24 24.77
C ASP A 382 -37.66 15.36 25.16
N GLY A 383 -37.40 14.32 25.95
CA GLY A 383 -38.41 13.48 26.57
C GLY A 383 -38.98 14.09 27.84
N GLU A 384 -40.04 14.89 27.71
CA GLU A 384 -40.99 15.13 28.81
C GLU A 384 -42.05 14.03 28.81
N ASP A 385 -42.07 13.17 29.84
CA ASP A 385 -43.32 12.55 30.29
C ASP A 385 -43.25 12.13 31.76
N ALA A 386 -44.08 12.79 32.55
CA ALA A 386 -44.36 12.47 33.94
C ALA A 386 -45.68 11.70 34.04
N LEU A 387 -45.68 10.45 34.52
CA LEU A 387 -46.79 9.90 35.33
C LEU A 387 -46.32 8.76 36.26
N PRO A 388 -46.95 8.60 37.46
CA PRO A 388 -46.53 7.67 38.50
C PRO A 388 -47.47 6.45 38.69
N ASN A 389 -47.05 5.53 39.57
CA ASN A 389 -47.79 4.47 40.29
C ASN A 389 -47.95 3.06 39.67
N SER A 390 -47.31 2.07 40.31
CA SER A 390 -47.90 1.14 41.31
C SER A 390 -46.89 -0.01 41.57
N SER A 391 -46.40 -0.23 42.80
CA SER A 391 -46.92 -1.17 43.84
C SER A 391 -47.10 -2.60 43.28
N ASP A 392 -46.63 -3.70 43.85
CA ASP A 392 -46.17 -4.04 45.19
C ASP A 392 -45.61 -5.49 45.16
N LEU A 393 -45.05 -5.96 46.29
CA LEU A 393 -44.59 -7.34 46.62
C LEU A 393 -43.07 -7.59 46.68
N SER A 394 -42.52 -7.19 47.82
CA SER A 394 -41.41 -7.82 48.59
C SER A 394 -41.80 -9.22 49.13
N PRO A 395 -40.91 -10.09 49.69
CA PRO A 395 -39.71 -9.72 50.47
C PRO A 395 -38.46 -10.62 50.38
N GLY A 396 -37.30 -10.06 50.76
CA GLY A 396 -36.16 -10.84 51.28
C GLY A 396 -34.76 -10.31 50.96
N SER A 397 -34.27 -9.34 51.74
CA SER A 397 -32.83 -9.01 51.88
C SER A 397 -32.16 -10.02 52.86
N PRO A 398 -30.81 -10.07 53.08
CA PRO A 398 -29.75 -9.05 52.84
C PRO A 398 -28.37 -9.69 52.47
N PRO A 399 -27.19 -9.15 52.87
CA PRO A 399 -26.56 -7.82 52.70
C PRO A 399 -25.27 -7.90 51.83
N ARG A 400 -24.64 -6.77 51.46
CA ARG A 400 -23.17 -6.51 51.55
C ARG A 400 -22.70 -5.33 50.68
N GLY A 401 -21.98 -4.40 51.32
CA GLY A 401 -20.58 -4.07 51.01
C GLY A 401 -20.25 -3.27 49.73
N PRO A 402 -19.39 -2.23 49.81
CA PRO A 402 -19.03 -1.40 48.66
C PRO A 402 -17.84 -1.99 47.90
N GLY A 403 -17.99 -2.19 46.60
CA GLY A 403 -16.91 -2.49 45.66
C GLY A 403 -17.32 -2.00 44.26
N PRO A 404 -16.42 -1.43 43.47
CA PRO A 404 -16.76 -0.80 42.20
C PRO A 404 -17.11 -1.83 41.13
N PHE A 405 -18.28 -1.68 40.53
CA PHE A 405 -18.71 -2.44 39.37
C PHE A 405 -18.07 -1.85 38.10
N GLY A 406 -17.28 -2.67 37.41
CA GLY A 406 -16.81 -2.38 36.06
C GLY A 406 -17.96 -2.46 35.03
N PRO A 407 -17.75 -1.91 33.82
CA PRO A 407 -18.76 -1.86 32.77
C PRO A 407 -19.14 -3.26 32.24
N PRO A 408 -20.38 -3.44 31.75
CA PRO A 408 -20.89 -4.73 31.28
C PRO A 408 -20.28 -5.13 29.92
N PRO A 409 -20.18 -6.45 29.63
CA PRO A 409 -19.70 -6.96 28.34
C PRO A 409 -20.76 -6.82 27.24
N PRO A 410 -20.35 -6.61 25.97
CA PRO A 410 -21.27 -6.54 24.84
C PRO A 410 -21.88 -7.90 24.49
N VAL A 411 -23.17 -7.87 24.14
CA VAL A 411 -24.00 -9.00 23.70
C VAL A 411 -23.76 -9.26 22.20
N PRO A 412 -23.76 -10.52 21.72
CA PRO A 412 -23.47 -10.84 20.32
C PRO A 412 -24.66 -10.53 19.42
N VAL A 413 -24.43 -9.78 18.34
CA VAL A 413 -25.42 -9.56 17.28
C VAL A 413 -25.26 -10.65 16.22
N HIS A 414 -26.33 -11.41 15.99
CA HIS A 414 -26.46 -12.38 14.92
C HIS A 414 -26.43 -11.70 13.54
N TYR A 415 -25.52 -12.13 12.66
CA TYR A 415 -25.64 -11.91 11.21
C TYR A 415 -25.60 -13.25 10.47
N ASP A 416 -26.75 -13.58 9.87
CA ASP A 416 -26.90 -14.65 8.90
C ASP A 416 -26.12 -14.33 7.62
N ARG A 417 -25.15 -15.18 7.28
CA ARG A 417 -24.44 -15.19 6.00
C ARG A 417 -25.21 -16.03 4.99
N SER A 418 -25.53 -15.47 3.83
CA SER A 418 -25.86 -16.25 2.63
C SER A 418 -24.67 -16.31 1.69
N ARG A 419 -24.36 -17.54 1.25
CA ARG A 419 -23.12 -17.98 0.61
C ARG A 419 -23.24 -18.06 -0.93
N SER A 420 -22.06 -17.97 -1.57
CA SER A 420 -21.53 -18.83 -2.66
C SER A 420 -22.08 -18.64 -4.11
N PRO A 421 -21.43 -19.17 -5.19
CA PRO A 421 -20.13 -19.88 -5.36
C PRO A 421 -19.23 -19.43 -6.56
N ARG A 422 -18.01 -20.00 -6.55
CA ARG A 422 -16.78 -19.86 -7.36
C ARG A 422 -16.78 -20.44 -8.81
N ARG A 423 -15.66 -20.12 -9.51
CA ARG A 423 -14.83 -20.90 -10.48
C ARG A 423 -15.13 -20.75 -12.00
N ARG A 424 -14.19 -20.31 -12.86
CA ARG A 424 -12.94 -20.97 -13.42
C ARG A 424 -13.31 -22.29 -14.13
N GLU A 425 -12.89 -22.63 -15.36
CA GLU A 425 -11.60 -22.45 -16.06
C GLU A 425 -11.66 -23.06 -17.50
N HIS A 426 -10.68 -22.70 -18.34
CA HIS A 426 -9.93 -23.52 -19.34
C HIS A 426 -10.24 -23.61 -20.86
N CYS A 427 -9.10 -23.68 -21.60
CA CYS A 427 -8.83 -23.95 -23.04
C CYS A 427 -8.94 -22.78 -24.03
N GLY A 428 -8.01 -22.52 -24.96
CA GLY A 428 -6.77 -23.18 -25.37
C GLY A 428 -6.45 -22.87 -26.84
N LEU A 429 -5.25 -22.34 -27.10
CA LEU A 429 -4.48 -22.35 -28.36
C LEU A 429 -4.99 -21.59 -29.61
N ALA A 430 -4.24 -20.53 -30.00
CA ALA A 430 -3.64 -20.42 -31.34
C ALA A 430 -2.52 -19.36 -31.32
N GLN A 431 -1.37 -19.69 -31.92
CA GLN A 431 -0.16 -18.88 -31.97
C GLN A 431 -0.38 -17.61 -32.81
N ASN A 432 -0.56 -16.46 -32.15
CA ASN A 432 -0.54 -15.16 -32.80
C ASN A 432 0.92 -14.69 -32.95
N LYS A 433 1.38 -14.56 -34.20
CA LYS A 433 2.58 -13.77 -34.49
C LYS A 433 2.27 -12.31 -34.19
N ILE A 434 2.89 -11.80 -33.13
CA ILE A 434 2.82 -10.40 -32.74
C ILE A 434 3.55 -9.61 -33.82
N LEU A 435 2.84 -8.65 -34.42
CA LEU A 435 3.41 -7.75 -35.41
C LEU A 435 3.94 -6.54 -34.65
N GLU A 436 5.25 -6.52 -34.43
CA GLU A 436 5.92 -5.49 -33.64
C GLU A 436 6.10 -4.23 -34.50
N LEU A 437 5.14 -3.31 -34.40
CA LEU A 437 5.06 -2.06 -35.18
C LEU A 437 6.36 -1.23 -35.18
N TYR A 438 7.18 -1.33 -34.13
CA TYR A 438 8.45 -0.60 -34.04
C TYR A 438 9.51 -1.15 -35.02
N GLU A 439 9.45 -2.42 -35.41
CA GLU A 439 10.35 -3.00 -36.43
C GLU A 439 10.09 -2.42 -37.83
N HIS A 440 8.94 -1.75 -38.01
CA HIS A 440 8.50 -1.18 -39.27
C HIS A 440 8.54 0.36 -39.29
N LEU A 441 9.01 1.00 -38.22
CA LEU A 441 9.17 2.46 -38.16
C LEU A 441 10.67 2.82 -38.21
N PRO A 442 11.08 3.78 -39.05
CA PRO A 442 12.47 4.25 -39.05
C PRO A 442 12.80 4.91 -37.69
N PRO A 443 14.05 4.78 -37.20
CA PRO A 443 14.45 5.36 -35.92
C PRO A 443 14.27 6.88 -35.95
N ALA A 444 13.66 7.42 -34.89
CA ALA A 444 13.41 8.85 -34.76
C ALA A 444 14.73 9.63 -34.67
N THR A 445 15.11 10.30 -35.75
CA THR A 445 16.25 11.23 -35.76
C THR A 445 15.75 12.62 -35.39
N HIS A 446 15.94 13.04 -34.14
CA HIS A 446 15.57 14.37 -33.70
C HIS A 446 16.80 15.29 -33.61
N ASN A 447 16.72 16.46 -34.24
CA ASN A 447 17.75 17.49 -34.16
C ASN A 447 17.44 18.43 -32.99
N ILE A 448 18.18 18.29 -31.89
CA ILE A 448 17.99 19.01 -30.63
C ILE A 448 18.30 20.53 -30.76
N ALA A 449 18.80 20.98 -31.92
CA ALA A 449 19.15 22.38 -32.17
C ALA A 449 18.00 23.23 -32.74
N GLU A 450 16.83 22.65 -33.02
CA GLU A 450 15.69 23.35 -33.62
C GLU A 450 14.56 23.51 -32.59
N GLU A 451 14.08 24.75 -32.39
CA GLU A 451 12.96 25.07 -31.46
C GLU A 451 11.59 24.60 -31.97
N LEU A 452 11.51 24.08 -33.20
CA LEU A 452 10.30 23.62 -33.86
C LEU A 452 10.48 22.18 -34.30
N ILE A 453 9.66 21.28 -33.76
CA ILE A 453 9.61 19.89 -34.19
C ILE A 453 8.61 19.78 -35.33
N GLU A 454 9.09 19.70 -36.58
CA GLU A 454 8.22 19.32 -37.69
C GLU A 454 7.83 17.86 -37.55
N LEU A 455 6.57 17.61 -37.20
CA LEU A 455 6.01 16.27 -37.22
C LEU A 455 6.07 15.74 -38.66
N PRO A 456 6.46 14.47 -38.89
CA PRO A 456 6.54 13.90 -40.24
C PRO A 456 5.17 13.78 -40.93
N HIS A 457 4.11 14.14 -40.23
CA HIS A 457 2.73 14.05 -40.67
C HIS A 457 2.33 15.34 -41.39
N ARG A 458 1.78 15.21 -42.58
CA ARG A 458 1.14 16.34 -43.25
C ARG A 458 -0.10 16.74 -42.44
N PRO A 459 -0.53 18.01 -42.46
CA PRO A 459 -1.77 18.43 -41.81
C PRO A 459 -2.98 17.57 -42.20
N ASP A 460 -2.99 17.04 -43.43
CA ASP A 460 -4.00 16.10 -43.92
C ASP A 460 -3.96 14.73 -43.21
N ASP A 461 -2.79 14.24 -42.83
CA ASP A 461 -2.62 12.97 -42.09
C ASP A 461 -3.18 13.09 -40.67
N ILE A 462 -2.93 14.24 -40.03
CA ILE A 462 -3.47 14.59 -38.71
C ILE A 462 -5.00 14.77 -38.82
N ALA A 463 -5.48 15.47 -39.84
CA ALA A 463 -6.91 15.62 -40.07
C ALA A 463 -7.59 14.26 -40.31
N THR A 464 -6.89 13.29 -40.91
CA THR A 464 -7.40 11.92 -41.14
C THR A 464 -7.48 11.12 -39.84
N THR A 465 -6.59 11.35 -38.88
CA THR A 465 -6.65 10.71 -37.54
C THR A 465 -7.86 11.19 -36.72
N PHE A 466 -8.32 12.41 -36.98
CA PHE A 466 -9.52 12.98 -36.36
C PHE A 466 -10.79 12.87 -37.22
N ARG A 467 -10.73 12.22 -38.40
CA ARG A 467 -11.94 11.94 -39.17
C ARG A 467 -12.74 10.88 -38.44
N VAL A 468 -14.03 11.17 -38.25
CA VAL A 468 -15.01 10.17 -37.82
C VAL A 468 -14.89 9.00 -38.78
N TRP A 469 -14.67 7.80 -38.23
CA TRP A 469 -14.50 6.58 -38.99
C TRP A 469 -15.62 6.46 -40.03
N PRO A 470 -15.31 6.07 -41.28
CA PRO A 470 -16.31 5.77 -42.29
C PRO A 470 -17.37 4.82 -41.71
N SER A 471 -18.65 5.00 -42.04
CA SER A 471 -19.73 4.18 -41.47
C SER A 471 -19.64 2.69 -41.83
N ASP A 472 -18.78 2.37 -42.80
CA ASP A 472 -18.41 1.05 -43.31
C ASP A 472 -17.06 0.54 -42.80
N TRP A 473 -16.33 1.30 -41.97
CA TRP A 473 -15.04 0.88 -41.37
C TRP A 473 -15.15 -0.43 -40.57
N LEU A 474 -16.29 -0.59 -39.87
CA LEU A 474 -16.65 -1.79 -39.12
C LEU A 474 -17.58 -2.72 -39.95
N GLY A 475 -17.69 -2.45 -41.25
CA GLY A 475 -18.38 -3.29 -42.22
C GLY A 475 -17.57 -4.57 -42.41
N PHE A 476 -17.77 -5.52 -41.50
CA PHE A 476 -17.18 -6.83 -41.62
C PHE A 476 -17.74 -7.52 -42.88
N ASP A 477 -16.87 -7.78 -43.87
CA ASP A 477 -17.28 -8.46 -45.11
C ASP A 477 -17.59 -9.94 -44.81
N THR A 478 -18.85 -10.21 -44.46
CA THR A 478 -19.35 -11.56 -44.23
C THR A 478 -19.22 -12.47 -45.45
N GLY A 479 -19.01 -11.90 -46.65
CA GLY A 479 -18.75 -12.64 -47.88
C GLY A 479 -17.41 -13.38 -47.87
N SER A 480 -16.43 -12.85 -47.13
CA SER A 480 -15.07 -13.40 -47.01
C SER A 480 -14.99 -14.63 -46.08
N LEU A 481 -15.98 -14.84 -45.22
CA LEU A 481 -16.04 -16.03 -44.36
C LEU A 481 -16.55 -17.25 -45.13
N ASP A 482 -15.94 -18.41 -44.88
CA ASP A 482 -16.37 -19.70 -45.44
C ASP A 482 -17.60 -20.25 -44.69
N LEU A 483 -18.71 -19.51 -44.78
CA LEU A 483 -20.00 -19.86 -44.19
C LEU A 483 -20.89 -20.53 -45.24
N LYS A 484 -21.76 -21.45 -44.78
CA LYS A 484 -22.81 -22.04 -45.64
C LYS A 484 -23.68 -20.92 -46.23
N GLU A 485 -24.04 -21.03 -47.52
CA GLU A 485 -24.82 -20.04 -48.27
C GLU A 485 -26.11 -19.58 -47.56
N VAL A 486 -26.77 -20.49 -46.85
CA VAL A 486 -27.97 -20.19 -46.06
C VAL A 486 -27.68 -19.15 -44.96
N THR A 487 -26.50 -19.22 -44.34
CA THR A 487 -26.04 -18.30 -43.27
C THR A 487 -25.65 -16.95 -43.85
N LYS A 488 -24.97 -16.93 -45.00
CA LYS A 488 -24.63 -15.68 -45.72
C LYS A 488 -25.89 -14.91 -46.11
N THR A 489 -26.90 -15.64 -46.61
CA THR A 489 -28.20 -15.06 -46.97
C THR A 489 -28.93 -14.49 -45.74
N ALA A 490 -28.86 -15.18 -44.59
CA ALA A 490 -29.44 -14.69 -43.34
C ALA A 490 -28.73 -13.44 -42.80
N LEU A 491 -27.39 -13.39 -42.86
CA LEU A 491 -26.59 -12.25 -42.42
C LEU A 491 -26.86 -10.99 -43.24
N HIS A 492 -27.03 -11.12 -44.57
CA HIS A 492 -27.39 -9.98 -45.43
C HIS A 492 -28.78 -9.39 -45.13
N GLY A 493 -29.66 -10.14 -44.46
CA GLY A 493 -30.98 -9.67 -44.05
C GLY A 493 -31.02 -8.95 -42.69
N LEU A 494 -29.92 -8.97 -41.93
CA LEU A 494 -29.86 -8.33 -40.62
C LEU A 494 -29.56 -6.82 -40.74
N PRO A 495 -30.22 -5.96 -39.96
CA PRO A 495 -29.93 -4.53 -39.95
C PRO A 495 -28.50 -4.28 -39.45
N HIS A 496 -27.75 -3.44 -40.18
CA HIS A 496 -26.38 -3.09 -39.82
C HIS A 496 -26.35 -2.41 -38.44
N TRP A 497 -25.35 -2.73 -37.60
CA TRP A 497 -25.27 -2.24 -36.21
C TRP A 497 -25.32 -0.70 -36.11
N SER A 498 -24.81 0.02 -37.12
CA SER A 498 -24.90 1.48 -37.18
C SER A 498 -26.34 1.99 -37.29
N GLN A 499 -27.25 1.26 -37.94
CA GLN A 499 -28.68 1.59 -37.99
C GLN A 499 -29.35 1.35 -36.63
N LEU A 500 -28.89 0.35 -35.87
CA LEU A 500 -29.36 0.07 -34.52
C LEU A 500 -28.92 1.15 -33.52
N LEU A 501 -27.75 1.76 -33.73
CA LEU A 501 -27.29 2.92 -32.96
C LEU A 501 -28.00 4.22 -33.36
N GLN A 502 -28.28 4.43 -34.64
CA GLN A 502 -28.97 5.63 -35.13
C GLN A 502 -30.47 5.64 -34.81
N ALA A 503 -31.10 4.47 -34.68
CA ALA A 503 -32.52 4.36 -34.36
C ALA A 503 -32.88 4.77 -32.92
N ARG A 504 -31.90 5.08 -32.05
CA ARG A 504 -32.13 5.46 -30.65
C ARG A 504 -31.91 6.96 -30.43
N GLY A 505 -33.01 7.69 -30.25
CA GLY A 505 -32.97 9.09 -29.83
C GLY A 505 -32.51 9.22 -28.37
N ASN A 506 -31.48 10.06 -28.15
CA ASN A 506 -30.97 10.78 -26.97
C ASN A 506 -31.23 10.35 -25.50
N GLY A 507 -31.86 9.23 -25.16
CA GLY A 507 -32.30 8.97 -23.79
C GLY A 507 -31.75 7.72 -23.09
N ASP A 508 -31.54 6.63 -23.82
CA ASP A 508 -31.31 5.34 -23.17
C ASP A 508 -29.86 4.83 -23.34
N LYS A 509 -29.18 4.56 -22.22
CA LYS A 509 -27.88 3.87 -22.17
C LYS A 509 -27.94 2.57 -22.97
N LEU A 510 -27.05 2.41 -23.95
CA LEU A 510 -26.84 1.15 -24.64
C LEU A 510 -25.99 0.25 -23.74
N THR A 511 -26.45 -0.97 -23.50
CA THR A 511 -25.66 -2.02 -22.84
C THR A 511 -25.42 -3.09 -23.88
N ALA A 512 -24.17 -3.19 -24.35
CA ALA A 512 -23.74 -4.27 -25.23
C ALA A 512 -23.32 -5.44 -24.35
N HIS A 513 -23.88 -6.62 -24.60
CA HIS A 513 -23.52 -7.84 -23.92
C HIS A 513 -22.93 -8.78 -24.98
N LEU A 514 -21.63 -9.04 -24.87
CA LEU A 514 -20.92 -9.96 -25.77
C LEU A 514 -20.92 -11.35 -25.13
N TYR A 515 -21.63 -12.29 -25.73
CA TYR A 515 -21.73 -13.67 -25.26
C TYR A 515 -20.79 -14.55 -26.08
N VAL A 516 -19.54 -14.67 -25.65
CA VAL A 516 -18.48 -15.42 -26.35
C VAL A 516 -18.65 -16.94 -26.29
N ASP A 517 -19.55 -17.43 -25.43
CA ASP A 517 -19.83 -18.86 -25.22
C ASP A 517 -21.16 -19.32 -25.84
N GLY A 518 -21.87 -18.43 -26.54
CA GLY A 518 -23.18 -18.71 -27.15
C GLY A 518 -24.35 -18.77 -26.17
N SER A 519 -24.17 -18.45 -24.88
CA SER A 519 -25.22 -18.55 -23.87
C SER A 519 -26.03 -17.26 -23.71
N HIS A 520 -26.86 -16.92 -24.70
CA HIS A 520 -27.83 -15.84 -24.53
C HIS A 520 -29.10 -16.33 -23.82
N TYR A 521 -29.40 -15.76 -22.64
CA TYR A 521 -30.69 -15.90 -21.97
C TYR A 521 -31.41 -14.55 -21.95
N GLU A 522 -32.54 -14.49 -22.65
CA GLU A 522 -33.34 -13.27 -22.80
C GLU A 522 -33.99 -12.92 -21.44
N LYS A 523 -33.54 -11.84 -20.80
CA LYS A 523 -34.21 -11.34 -19.58
C LYS A 523 -35.53 -10.64 -19.98
N PRO A 524 -36.70 -11.11 -19.51
CA PRO A 524 -37.97 -10.50 -19.88
C PRO A 524 -38.02 -9.04 -19.43
N GLY A 525 -38.28 -8.14 -20.38
CA GLY A 525 -38.43 -6.69 -20.13
C GLY A 525 -37.25 -5.81 -20.54
N LYS A 526 -36.11 -6.38 -20.96
CA LYS A 526 -34.98 -5.60 -21.51
C LYS A 526 -34.71 -5.99 -22.96
N ARG A 527 -34.82 -5.02 -23.88
CA ARG A 527 -34.40 -5.20 -25.28
C ARG A 527 -32.87 -5.13 -25.34
N ALA A 528 -32.22 -6.28 -25.41
CA ALA A 528 -30.78 -6.38 -25.60
C ALA A 528 -30.45 -6.59 -27.08
N LEU A 529 -29.37 -5.97 -27.55
CA LEU A 529 -28.78 -6.27 -28.85
C LEU A 529 -27.91 -7.51 -28.69
N VAL A 530 -28.30 -8.62 -29.31
CA VAL A 530 -27.53 -9.87 -29.29
C VAL A 530 -26.76 -9.96 -30.59
N LEU A 531 -25.44 -9.78 -30.52
CA LEU A 531 -24.55 -10.03 -31.64
C LEU A 531 -24.05 -11.47 -31.53
N PRO A 532 -24.20 -12.30 -32.57
CA PRO A 532 -23.68 -13.67 -32.59
C PRO A 532 -22.15 -13.71 -32.64
#